data_AF-A0A9Q1QM62-F1
#
_entry.id   AF-A0A9Q1QM62-F1
#
_cell.length_a   1.000
_cell.length_b   1.000
_cell.length_c   1.000
_cell.angle_alpha   90.00
_cell.angle_beta   90.00
_cell.angle_gamma   90.00
#
_symmetry.space_group_name_H-M   'P 1'
#
loop_
_entity.id
_entity.type
_entity.pdbx_description
1 polymer ?
#
loop_
_entity_poly.entity_id
_entity_poly.type
_entity_poly.pdbx_seq_one_letter_code
_entity_poly.pdbx_strand_id
1 'polypeptide(L)'
;MASSFLSANGGPDAWHFIFAVYFAVVFVAARFLFDKFVFRRVAIWLLSKGSAPLKFNEATQAKIIKCSESLWKLAYYAIVEACILQIAYHEPWSRDTKEYFKGWPNQELKIPLKLFYMCQCGFYLYSIGALVTWETRRKDFAVMMSHHVITLILIGYSYLTSFFRIGAIILALHDASDVFMEAAKVFKYSERELAASVFFGFFAISWLLLRLICFPFWVIRASSYDVQDHLDLSQSYIKSLYYVFNTMLLMLLVFHVYWWILICSMITRQLKNKGKVGEDIRSEINAKTFLFATADSEDED
;
A
#
# COMPACT_ATOMS: atom_id res chain seq x y z
N MET A 1 -1.62 -26.84 -23.09
CA MET A 1 -3.03 -26.43 -23.14
C MET A 1 -3.23 -25.51 -21.95
N ALA A 2 -3.30 -24.20 -22.15
CA ALA A 2 -3.39 -23.25 -21.03
C ALA A 2 -4.66 -23.54 -20.22
N SER A 3 -4.54 -23.74 -18.91
CA SER A 3 -5.73 -23.91 -18.07
C SER A 3 -6.53 -22.62 -18.12
N SER A 4 -7.84 -22.70 -18.39
CA SER A 4 -8.71 -21.51 -18.39
C SER A 4 -8.58 -20.77 -17.06
N PHE A 5 -8.48 -19.44 -17.08
CA PHE A 5 -8.39 -18.61 -15.87
C PHE A 5 -9.53 -18.89 -14.88
N LEU A 6 -10.74 -19.17 -15.42
CA LEU A 6 -11.94 -19.52 -14.66
C LEU A 6 -12.05 -21.01 -14.32
N SER A 7 -11.04 -21.82 -14.65
CA SER A 7 -11.01 -23.22 -14.23
C SER A 7 -10.77 -23.31 -12.73
N ALA A 8 -11.68 -24.01 -12.04
CA ALA A 8 -11.57 -24.30 -10.61
C ALA A 8 -10.36 -25.18 -10.28
N ASN A 9 -9.85 -25.96 -11.26
CA ASN A 9 -8.78 -26.94 -11.05
C ASN A 9 -7.41 -26.51 -11.63
N GLY A 10 -7.27 -25.26 -12.08
CA GLY A 10 -6.02 -24.75 -12.66
C GLY A 10 -5.11 -24.13 -11.60
N GLY A 11 -3.83 -24.51 -11.57
CA GLY A 11 -2.78 -23.85 -10.78
C GLY A 11 -2.44 -22.43 -11.28
N PRO A 12 -1.45 -21.76 -10.67
CA PRO A 12 -0.97 -20.48 -11.17
C PRO A 12 -0.33 -20.63 -12.56
N ASP A 13 -0.65 -19.72 -13.46
CA ASP A 13 -0.11 -19.65 -14.83
C ASP A 13 0.28 -18.20 -15.15
N ALA A 14 1.40 -18.02 -15.86
CA ALA A 14 1.88 -16.70 -16.27
C ALA A 14 0.90 -15.98 -17.22
N TRP A 15 0.11 -16.72 -18.01
CA TRP A 15 -0.90 -16.12 -18.87
C TRP A 15 -1.98 -15.36 -18.08
N HIS A 16 -2.21 -15.73 -16.82
CA HIS A 16 -3.19 -15.03 -15.98
C HIS A 16 -2.88 -13.54 -15.79
N PHE A 17 -1.61 -13.11 -15.90
CA PHE A 17 -1.24 -11.70 -15.78
C PHE A 17 -1.81 -10.81 -16.89
N ILE A 18 -2.37 -11.36 -17.98
CA ILE A 18 -3.15 -10.56 -18.94
C ILE A 18 -4.35 -9.88 -18.27
N PHE A 19 -4.97 -10.54 -17.28
CA PHE A 19 -6.06 -9.95 -16.49
C PHE A 19 -5.58 -8.79 -15.63
N ALA A 20 -4.34 -8.83 -15.11
CA ALA A 20 -3.76 -7.70 -14.39
C ALA A 20 -3.60 -6.47 -15.30
N VAL A 21 -3.20 -6.66 -16.57
CA VAL A 21 -3.14 -5.58 -17.56
C VAL A 21 -4.54 -5.01 -17.84
N TYR A 22 -5.55 -5.87 -18.01
CA TYR A 22 -6.93 -5.40 -18.15
C TYR A 22 -7.40 -4.60 -16.93
N PHE A 23 -7.12 -5.07 -15.72
CA PHE A 23 -7.41 -4.32 -14.49
C PHE A 23 -6.71 -2.95 -14.47
N ALA A 24 -5.43 -2.88 -14.83
CA ALA A 24 -4.69 -1.61 -14.89
C ALA A 24 -5.36 -0.59 -15.82
N VAL A 25 -5.78 -1.01 -17.02
CA VAL A 25 -6.51 -0.16 -17.99
C VAL A 25 -7.86 0.26 -17.44
N VAL A 26 -8.60 -0.68 -16.81
CA VAL A 26 -9.88 -0.40 -16.16
C VAL A 26 -9.70 0.62 -15.03
N PHE A 27 -8.63 0.54 -14.23
CA PHE A 27 -8.35 1.52 -13.18
C PHE A 27 -8.09 2.92 -13.73
N VAL A 28 -7.38 3.06 -14.86
CA VAL A 28 -7.22 4.36 -15.53
C VAL A 28 -8.59 4.93 -15.95
N ALA A 29 -9.41 4.12 -16.62
CA ALA A 29 -10.73 4.54 -17.07
C ALA A 29 -11.67 4.88 -15.89
N ALA A 30 -11.70 4.01 -14.87
CA ALA A 30 -12.48 4.19 -13.67
C ALA A 30 -12.04 5.44 -12.89
N ARG A 31 -10.73 5.67 -12.73
CA ARG A 31 -10.19 6.89 -12.11
C ARG A 31 -10.71 8.15 -12.79
N PHE A 32 -10.72 8.17 -14.13
CA PHE A 32 -11.20 9.32 -14.90
C PHE A 32 -12.72 9.51 -14.74
N LEU A 33 -13.50 8.43 -14.87
CA LEU A 33 -14.96 8.47 -14.78
C LEU A 33 -15.43 8.86 -13.37
N PHE A 34 -14.95 8.17 -12.34
CA PHE A 34 -15.38 8.44 -10.96
C PHE A 34 -14.92 9.81 -10.48
N ASP A 35 -13.76 10.31 -10.90
CA ASP A 35 -13.35 11.68 -10.57
C ASP A 35 -14.30 12.71 -11.16
N LYS A 36 -14.59 12.59 -12.46
CA LYS A 36 -15.47 13.50 -13.19
C LYS A 36 -16.89 13.52 -12.61
N PHE A 37 -17.44 12.36 -12.27
CA PHE A 37 -18.85 12.22 -11.90
C PHE A 37 -19.11 12.18 -10.38
N VAL A 38 -18.16 11.69 -9.58
CA VAL A 38 -18.37 11.40 -8.16
C VAL A 38 -17.38 12.15 -7.28
N PHE A 39 -16.09 11.79 -7.31
CA PHE A 39 -15.13 12.25 -6.31
C PHE A 39 -14.87 13.75 -6.35
N ARG A 40 -14.82 14.38 -7.53
CA ARG A 40 -14.68 15.84 -7.60
C ARG A 40 -15.89 16.56 -7.00
N ARG A 41 -17.10 16.04 -7.23
CA ARG A 41 -18.34 16.60 -6.65
C ARG A 41 -18.36 16.42 -5.13
N VAL A 42 -18.00 15.23 -4.66
CA VAL A 42 -17.90 14.92 -3.23
C VAL A 42 -16.83 15.77 -2.57
N ALA A 43 -15.66 15.95 -3.19
CA ALA A 43 -14.60 16.81 -2.70
C ALA A 43 -15.07 18.27 -2.57
N ILE A 44 -15.70 18.83 -3.60
CA ILE A 44 -16.27 20.19 -3.54
C ILE A 44 -17.29 20.31 -2.40
N TRP A 45 -18.19 19.33 -2.25
CA TRP A 45 -19.20 19.32 -1.19
C TRP A 45 -18.59 19.21 0.22
N LEU A 46 -17.55 18.39 0.38
CA LEU A 46 -16.83 18.25 1.64
C LEU A 46 -16.13 19.55 2.03
N LEU A 47 -15.46 20.20 1.06
CA LEU A 47 -14.78 21.47 1.27
C LEU A 47 -15.78 22.64 1.47
N SER A 48 -16.95 22.61 0.83
CA SER A 48 -17.98 23.65 0.98
C SER A 48 -18.64 23.65 2.35
N LYS A 49 -18.59 22.51 3.06
CA LYS A 49 -19.07 22.40 4.45
C LYS A 49 -18.04 22.88 5.49
N GLY A 50 -16.87 23.35 5.07
CA GLY A 50 -15.87 23.98 5.94
C GLY A 50 -16.27 25.38 6.41
N SER A 51 -15.49 25.95 7.33
CA SER A 51 -15.82 27.18 8.08
C SER A 51 -15.79 28.49 7.26
N ALA A 52 -15.49 28.46 5.96
CA ALA A 52 -15.40 29.66 5.12
C ALA A 52 -16.04 29.46 3.73
N PRO A 53 -16.63 30.50 3.13
CA PRO A 53 -17.14 30.44 1.76
C PRO A 53 -16.01 30.10 0.77
N LEU A 54 -16.24 29.10 -0.09
CA LEU A 54 -15.28 28.64 -1.10
C LEU A 54 -14.92 29.78 -2.06
N LYS A 55 -13.74 30.38 -1.87
CA LYS A 55 -13.09 31.17 -2.91
C LYS A 55 -12.39 30.21 -3.87
N PHE A 56 -12.83 30.18 -5.12
CA PHE A 56 -12.17 29.43 -6.20
C PHE A 56 -10.86 30.13 -6.58
N ASN A 57 -9.81 29.84 -5.81
CA ASN A 57 -8.44 30.20 -6.12
C ASN A 57 -7.62 28.92 -6.41
N GLU A 58 -6.38 29.09 -6.87
CA GLU A 58 -5.50 27.97 -7.20
C GLU A 58 -5.28 27.01 -6.02
N ALA A 59 -5.20 27.54 -4.79
CA ALA A 59 -5.04 26.74 -3.58
C ALA A 59 -6.25 25.83 -3.31
N THR A 60 -7.46 26.36 -3.46
CA THR A 60 -8.71 25.59 -3.34
C THR A 60 -8.78 24.51 -4.42
N GLN A 61 -8.41 24.83 -5.66
CA GLN A 61 -8.38 23.86 -6.75
C GLN A 61 -7.38 22.72 -6.47
N ALA A 62 -6.19 23.04 -5.95
CA ALA A 62 -5.21 22.04 -5.55
C ALA A 62 -5.72 21.14 -4.41
N LYS A 63 -6.43 21.70 -3.41
CA LYS A 63 -7.06 20.92 -2.35
C LYS A 63 -8.14 19.97 -2.89
N ILE A 64 -8.98 20.43 -3.83
CA ILE A 64 -10.02 19.59 -4.46
C ILE A 64 -9.38 18.40 -5.18
N ILE A 65 -8.31 18.63 -5.95
CA ILE A 65 -7.61 17.57 -6.69
C ILE A 65 -7.04 16.52 -5.72
N LYS A 66 -6.33 16.96 -4.68
CA LYS A 66 -5.76 16.05 -3.66
C LYS A 66 -6.84 15.29 -2.89
N CYS A 67 -7.95 15.94 -2.54
CA CYS A 67 -9.09 15.30 -1.90
C CYS A 67 -9.74 14.25 -2.79
N SER A 68 -9.94 14.57 -4.08
CA SER A 68 -10.48 13.63 -5.07
C SER A 68 -9.56 12.41 -5.26
N GLU A 69 -8.25 12.63 -5.28
CA GLU A 69 -7.25 11.56 -5.35
C GLU A 69 -7.30 10.65 -4.11
N SER A 70 -7.37 11.22 -2.90
CA SER A 70 -7.50 10.44 -1.67
C SER A 70 -8.83 9.70 -1.57
N LEU A 71 -9.94 10.27 -2.09
CA LEU A 71 -11.22 9.56 -2.16
C LEU A 71 -11.15 8.34 -3.10
N TRP A 72 -10.48 8.46 -4.24
CA TRP A 72 -10.24 7.33 -5.15
C TRP A 72 -9.43 6.22 -4.46
N LYS A 73 -8.31 6.58 -3.84
CA LYS A 73 -7.45 5.62 -3.12
C LYS A 73 -8.20 4.99 -1.95
N LEU A 74 -8.94 5.77 -1.16
CA LEU A 74 -9.77 5.28 -0.06
C LEU A 74 -10.82 4.26 -0.54
N ALA A 75 -11.55 4.58 -1.61
CA ALA A 75 -12.56 3.68 -2.15
C ALA A 75 -11.95 2.37 -2.64
N TYR A 76 -10.80 2.44 -3.33
CA TYR A 76 -10.06 1.26 -3.74
C TYR A 76 -9.66 0.39 -2.55
N TYR A 77 -8.88 0.95 -1.60
CA TYR A 77 -8.36 0.20 -0.46
C TYR A 77 -9.47 -0.40 0.40
N ALA A 78 -10.57 0.33 0.62
CA ALA A 78 -11.71 -0.18 1.39
C ALA A 78 -12.38 -1.38 0.70
N ILE A 79 -12.53 -1.35 -0.62
CA ILE A 79 -13.13 -2.44 -1.40
C ILE A 79 -12.21 -3.67 -1.39
N VAL A 80 -10.92 -3.50 -1.71
CA VAL A 80 -10.00 -4.65 -1.77
C VAL A 80 -9.76 -5.27 -0.39
N GLU A 81 -9.70 -4.45 0.66
CA GLU A 81 -9.60 -4.94 2.04
C GLU A 81 -10.85 -5.74 2.44
N ALA A 82 -12.05 -5.25 2.12
CA ALA A 82 -13.27 -6.01 2.35
C ALA A 82 -13.30 -7.34 1.57
N CYS A 83 -12.84 -7.33 0.32
CA CYS A 83 -12.75 -8.53 -0.52
C CYS A 83 -11.79 -9.57 0.08
N ILE A 84 -10.59 -9.17 0.51
CA ILE A 84 -9.61 -10.13 1.05
C ILE A 84 -10.03 -10.68 2.40
N LEU A 85 -10.64 -9.85 3.26
CA LEU A 85 -11.20 -10.32 4.53
C LEU A 85 -12.32 -11.34 4.30
N GLN A 86 -13.19 -11.12 3.31
CA GLN A 86 -14.23 -12.08 2.95
C GLN A 86 -13.64 -13.40 2.44
N ILE A 87 -12.63 -13.35 1.57
CA ILE A 87 -11.95 -14.56 1.07
C ILE A 87 -11.27 -15.29 2.25
N ALA A 88 -10.49 -14.57 3.04
CA ALA A 88 -9.71 -15.10 4.16
C ALA A 88 -10.60 -15.72 5.24
N TYR A 89 -11.78 -15.15 5.51
CA TYR A 89 -12.71 -15.65 6.53
C TYR A 89 -13.11 -17.12 6.32
N HIS A 90 -13.19 -17.57 5.06
CA HIS A 90 -13.56 -18.94 4.70
C HIS A 90 -12.37 -19.90 4.61
N GLU A 91 -11.16 -19.42 4.91
CA GLU A 91 -9.93 -20.13 4.62
C GLU A 91 -9.11 -20.38 5.90
N PRO A 92 -8.63 -21.61 6.15
CA PRO A 92 -7.91 -21.94 7.37
C PRO A 92 -6.56 -21.22 7.49
N TRP A 93 -5.91 -20.98 6.35
CA TRP A 93 -4.64 -20.27 6.27
C TRP A 93 -4.70 -18.82 6.72
N SER A 94 -5.89 -18.24 6.90
CA SER A 94 -6.01 -16.88 7.47
C SER A 94 -5.72 -16.82 8.98
N ARG A 95 -5.89 -17.94 9.69
CA ARG A 95 -5.77 -18.01 11.15
C ARG A 95 -4.57 -18.82 11.62
N ASP A 96 -4.06 -19.73 10.79
CA ASP A 96 -2.92 -20.59 11.12
C ASP A 96 -1.80 -20.43 10.09
N THR A 97 -0.63 -19.97 10.54
CA THR A 97 0.53 -19.77 9.68
C THR A 97 1.08 -21.08 9.13
N LYS A 98 0.83 -22.22 9.80
CA LYS A 98 1.26 -23.54 9.34
C LYS A 98 0.59 -23.97 8.03
N GLU A 99 -0.58 -23.40 7.75
CA GLU A 99 -1.35 -23.71 6.54
C GLU A 99 -0.86 -22.92 5.31
N TYR A 100 0.05 -21.95 5.45
CA TYR A 100 0.55 -21.15 4.33
C TYR A 100 1.23 -21.99 3.25
N PHE A 101 2.05 -22.98 3.63
CA PHE A 101 2.84 -23.79 2.70
C PHE A 101 2.35 -25.24 2.60
N LYS A 102 1.28 -25.59 3.33
CA LYS A 102 0.72 -26.94 3.29
C LYS A 102 0.23 -27.30 1.89
N GLY A 103 0.67 -28.45 1.38
CA GLY A 103 0.35 -28.93 0.03
C GLY A 103 1.13 -28.23 -1.09
N TRP A 104 2.13 -27.41 -0.77
CA TRP A 104 3.03 -26.83 -1.75
C TRP A 104 3.81 -27.92 -2.52
N PRO A 105 4.01 -27.79 -3.84
CA PRO A 105 3.61 -26.69 -4.73
C PRO A 105 2.17 -26.79 -5.29
N ASN A 106 1.49 -27.91 -5.06
CA ASN A 106 0.19 -28.26 -5.65
C ASN A 106 -1.01 -27.76 -4.81
N GLN A 107 -0.92 -26.52 -4.33
CA GLN A 107 -2.00 -25.92 -3.55
C GLN A 107 -3.20 -25.57 -4.44
N GLU A 108 -4.41 -25.78 -3.93
CA GLU A 108 -5.63 -25.35 -4.61
C GLU A 108 -5.71 -23.81 -4.65
N LEU A 109 -5.82 -23.24 -5.85
CA LEU A 109 -5.93 -21.82 -6.09
C LEU A 109 -7.36 -21.47 -6.55
N LYS A 110 -8.16 -20.96 -5.62
CA LYS A 110 -9.57 -20.61 -5.88
C LYS A 110 -9.71 -19.36 -6.73
N ILE A 111 -10.77 -19.32 -7.56
CA ILE A 111 -11.06 -18.20 -8.48
C ILE A 111 -11.12 -16.84 -7.79
N PRO A 112 -11.78 -16.65 -6.62
CA PRO A 112 -11.80 -15.35 -5.95
C PRO A 112 -10.40 -14.83 -5.61
N LEU A 113 -9.49 -15.73 -5.20
CA LEU A 113 -8.12 -15.35 -4.89
C LEU A 113 -7.30 -15.05 -6.16
N LYS A 114 -7.55 -15.77 -7.27
CA LYS A 114 -6.96 -15.42 -8.58
C LYS A 114 -7.35 -14.00 -9.00
N LEU A 115 -8.64 -13.68 -8.94
CA LEU A 115 -9.16 -12.36 -9.28
C LEU A 115 -8.59 -11.28 -8.37
N PHE A 116 -8.52 -11.53 -7.06
CA PHE A 116 -7.91 -10.62 -6.10
C PHE A 116 -6.44 -10.33 -6.44
N TYR A 117 -5.64 -11.36 -6.72
CA TYR A 117 -4.25 -11.22 -7.13
C TYR A 117 -4.08 -10.40 -8.42
N MET A 118 -4.90 -10.66 -9.43
CA MET A 118 -4.85 -9.92 -10.70
C MET A 118 -5.30 -8.47 -10.53
N CYS A 119 -6.31 -8.23 -9.70
CA CYS A 119 -6.77 -6.90 -9.33
C CYS A 119 -5.66 -6.09 -8.65
N GLN A 120 -5.01 -6.67 -7.63
CA GLN A 120 -3.89 -6.04 -6.91
C GLN A 120 -2.71 -5.77 -7.83
N CYS A 121 -2.30 -6.76 -8.63
CA CYS A 121 -1.23 -6.59 -9.61
C CYS A 121 -1.55 -5.45 -10.59
N GLY A 122 -2.78 -5.41 -11.10
CA GLY A 122 -3.26 -4.34 -12.00
C GLY A 122 -3.26 -2.96 -11.35
N PHE A 123 -3.65 -2.86 -10.06
CA PHE A 123 -3.61 -1.60 -9.34
C PHE A 123 -2.19 -1.11 -9.09
N TYR A 124 -1.25 -2.00 -8.77
CA TYR A 124 0.17 -1.64 -8.63
C TYR A 124 0.77 -1.19 -9.96
N LEU A 125 0.45 -1.85 -11.08
CA LEU A 125 0.83 -1.41 -12.43
C LEU A 125 0.27 -0.01 -12.74
N TYR A 126 -1.02 0.21 -12.50
CA TYR A 126 -1.67 1.51 -12.63
C TYR A 126 -0.96 2.56 -11.76
N SER A 127 -0.66 2.23 -10.50
CA SER A 127 -0.05 3.15 -9.53
C SER A 127 1.37 3.55 -9.91
N ILE A 128 2.18 2.64 -10.47
CA ILE A 128 3.50 2.98 -11.03
C ILE A 128 3.35 3.99 -12.16
N GLY A 129 2.42 3.74 -13.09
CA GLY A 129 2.11 4.69 -14.17
C GLY A 129 1.72 6.05 -13.60
N ALA A 130 0.78 6.06 -12.64
CA ALA A 130 0.30 7.27 -11.98
C ALA A 130 1.43 8.03 -11.25
N LEU A 131 2.36 7.35 -10.58
CA LEU A 131 3.50 7.97 -9.93
C LEU A 131 4.46 8.64 -10.91
N VAL A 132 4.66 8.05 -12.09
CA VAL A 132 5.56 8.59 -13.11
C VAL A 132 4.96 9.79 -13.83
N THR A 133 3.64 9.78 -14.10
CA THR A 133 3.00 10.75 -15.00
C THR A 133 2.06 11.76 -14.34
N TRP A 134 1.41 11.41 -13.22
CA TRP A 134 0.35 12.22 -12.61
C TRP A 134 0.68 12.72 -11.20
N GLU A 135 1.34 11.92 -10.37
CA GLU A 135 1.61 12.28 -8.98
C GLU A 135 2.83 13.21 -8.88
N THR A 136 2.73 14.25 -8.05
CA THR A 136 3.84 15.18 -7.86
C THR A 136 5.02 14.47 -7.18
N ARG A 137 6.22 14.63 -7.73
CA ARG A 137 7.43 14.03 -7.15
C ARG A 137 7.71 14.62 -5.78
N ARG A 138 7.50 13.81 -4.75
CA ARG A 138 7.83 14.11 -3.35
C ARG A 138 9.23 13.59 -3.02
N LYS A 139 9.82 14.03 -1.90
CA LYS A 139 11.19 13.64 -1.51
C LYS A 139 11.36 12.14 -1.25
N ASP A 140 10.28 11.44 -0.94
CA ASP A 140 10.24 9.98 -0.76
C ASP A 140 9.89 9.21 -2.05
N PHE A 141 9.90 9.87 -3.21
CA PHE A 141 9.53 9.28 -4.50
C PHE A 141 10.33 8.01 -4.81
N ALA A 142 11.65 8.01 -4.60
CA ALA A 142 12.48 6.85 -4.88
C ALA A 142 12.14 5.64 -3.99
N VAL A 143 11.85 5.89 -2.70
CA VAL A 143 11.46 4.84 -1.75
C VAL A 143 10.07 4.30 -2.10
N MET A 144 9.11 5.18 -2.39
CA MET A 144 7.76 4.79 -2.84
C MET A 144 7.80 4.00 -4.16
N MET A 145 8.57 4.45 -5.15
CA MET A 145 8.71 3.73 -6.42
C MET A 145 9.34 2.35 -6.23
N SER A 146 10.42 2.27 -5.43
CA SER A 146 11.08 1.01 -5.09
C SER A 146 10.11 0.05 -4.40
N HIS A 147 9.29 0.56 -3.47
CA HIS A 147 8.24 -0.23 -2.84
C HIS A 147 7.25 -0.79 -3.85
N HIS A 148 6.72 0.04 -4.76
CA HIS A 148 5.76 -0.47 -5.75
C HIS A 148 6.37 -1.52 -6.67
N VAL A 149 7.64 -1.36 -7.07
CA VAL A 149 8.35 -2.37 -7.87
C VAL A 149 8.53 -3.67 -7.09
N ILE A 150 9.01 -3.61 -5.85
CA ILE A 150 9.19 -4.80 -5.01
C ILE A 150 7.86 -5.50 -4.76
N THR A 151 6.82 -4.75 -4.41
CA THR A 151 5.50 -5.33 -4.14
C THR A 151 4.91 -5.96 -5.41
N LEU A 152 5.06 -5.33 -6.58
CA LEU A 152 4.64 -5.92 -7.84
C LEU A 152 5.37 -7.24 -8.13
N ILE A 153 6.69 -7.29 -7.89
CA ILE A 153 7.47 -8.52 -8.03
C ILE A 153 7.02 -9.56 -7.00
N LEU A 154 6.79 -9.19 -5.73
CA LEU A 154 6.29 -10.10 -4.69
C LEU A 154 4.91 -10.68 -5.01
N ILE A 155 4.00 -9.89 -5.58
CA ILE A 155 2.70 -10.37 -6.06
C ILE A 155 2.91 -11.40 -7.18
N GLY A 156 3.71 -11.05 -8.19
CA GLY A 156 4.00 -11.94 -9.31
C GLY A 156 4.67 -13.24 -8.88
N TYR A 157 5.70 -13.10 -8.05
CA TYR A 157 6.48 -14.17 -7.48
C TYR A 157 5.61 -15.11 -6.66
N SER A 158 4.89 -14.58 -5.66
CA SER A 158 4.07 -15.42 -4.77
C SER A 158 2.93 -16.12 -5.50
N TYR A 159 2.43 -15.54 -6.59
CA TYR A 159 1.46 -16.19 -7.45
C TYR A 159 2.08 -17.39 -8.19
N LEU A 160 3.17 -17.16 -8.92
CA LEU A 160 3.81 -18.18 -9.78
C LEU A 160 4.46 -19.31 -8.99
N THR A 161 4.96 -19.04 -7.79
CA THR A 161 5.58 -20.04 -6.93
C THR A 161 4.59 -20.71 -5.98
N SER A 162 3.28 -20.53 -6.14
CA SER A 162 2.27 -21.07 -5.22
C SER A 162 2.45 -20.63 -3.76
N PHE A 163 2.99 -19.44 -3.50
CA PHE A 163 3.03 -18.80 -2.17
C PHE A 163 1.85 -17.85 -1.96
N PHE A 164 0.75 -18.07 -2.68
CA PHE A 164 -0.35 -17.12 -2.74
C PHE A 164 -1.13 -16.98 -1.41
N ARG A 165 -1.08 -17.99 -0.53
CA ARG A 165 -1.73 -17.92 0.80
C ARG A 165 -1.04 -16.89 1.70
N ILE A 166 0.28 -16.99 1.84
CA ILE A 166 1.06 -16.00 2.60
C ILE A 166 1.05 -14.64 1.91
N GLY A 167 1.13 -14.60 0.58
CA GLY A 167 1.06 -13.34 -0.16
C GLY A 167 -0.29 -12.63 -0.04
N ALA A 168 -1.40 -13.36 0.06
CA ALA A 168 -2.73 -12.80 0.36
C ALA A 168 -2.77 -12.09 1.71
N ILE A 169 -2.19 -12.70 2.75
CA ILE A 169 -2.10 -12.09 4.09
C ILE A 169 -1.16 -10.89 4.08
N ILE A 170 -0.05 -10.96 3.35
CA ILE A 170 0.82 -9.79 3.14
C ILE A 170 0.00 -8.64 2.57
N LEU A 171 -0.74 -8.83 1.48
CA LEU A 171 -1.56 -7.76 0.88
C LEU A 171 -2.58 -7.18 1.87
N ALA A 172 -3.33 -8.03 2.58
CA ALA A 172 -4.31 -7.59 3.58
C ALA A 172 -3.69 -6.74 4.71
N LEU A 173 -2.56 -7.19 5.29
CA LEU A 173 -1.89 -6.45 6.35
C LEU A 173 -1.46 -5.04 5.92
N HIS A 174 -1.10 -4.87 4.64
CA HIS A 174 -0.63 -3.60 4.13
C HIS A 174 -1.82 -2.68 3.80
N ASP A 175 -2.80 -3.17 3.04
CA ASP A 175 -3.91 -2.34 2.56
C ASP A 175 -4.81 -1.82 3.68
N ALA A 176 -4.99 -2.60 4.76
CA ALA A 176 -5.79 -2.19 5.92
C ALA A 176 -5.35 -0.84 6.52
N SER A 177 -4.04 -0.61 6.63
CA SER A 177 -3.53 0.67 7.16
C SER A 177 -3.75 1.84 6.21
N ASP A 178 -3.74 1.60 4.89
CA ASP A 178 -3.88 2.65 3.88
C ASP A 178 -5.31 3.20 3.83
N VAL A 179 -6.32 2.40 4.21
CA VAL A 179 -7.71 2.87 4.42
C VAL A 179 -7.74 4.03 5.42
N PHE A 180 -7.11 3.87 6.58
CA PHE A 180 -7.07 4.91 7.61
C PHE A 180 -6.25 6.12 7.15
N MET A 181 -5.16 5.90 6.43
CA MET A 181 -4.31 6.96 5.87
C MET A 181 -5.10 7.87 4.92
N GLU A 182 -5.80 7.27 3.95
CA GLU A 182 -6.54 8.04 2.95
C GLU A 182 -7.77 8.71 3.57
N ALA A 183 -8.44 8.08 4.54
CA ALA A 183 -9.50 8.72 5.31
C ALA A 183 -8.98 9.96 6.07
N ALA A 184 -7.82 9.88 6.74
CA ALA A 184 -7.21 11.00 7.43
C ALA A 184 -6.92 12.18 6.48
N LYS A 185 -6.41 11.90 5.28
CA LYS A 185 -6.17 12.91 4.24
C LYS A 185 -7.46 13.58 3.78
N VAL A 186 -8.52 12.82 3.51
CA VAL A 186 -9.84 13.37 3.11
C VAL A 186 -10.37 14.33 4.17
N PHE A 187 -10.33 13.95 5.46
CA PHE A 187 -10.77 14.83 6.54
C PHE A 187 -9.87 16.05 6.71
N LYS A 188 -8.56 15.90 6.50
CA LYS A 188 -7.60 17.01 6.54
C LYS A 188 -7.86 18.03 5.44
N TYR A 189 -8.10 17.59 4.20
CA TYR A 189 -8.43 18.48 3.09
C TYR A 189 -9.79 19.17 3.24
N SER A 190 -10.69 18.55 4.01
CA SER A 190 -12.03 19.09 4.34
C SER A 190 -12.02 20.00 5.57
N GLU A 191 -10.84 20.35 6.11
CA GLU A 191 -10.66 21.23 7.28
C GLU A 191 -11.32 20.70 8.57
N ARG A 192 -11.57 19.39 8.63
CA ARG A 192 -12.10 18.70 9.82
C ARG A 192 -10.96 18.16 10.67
N GLU A 193 -10.24 19.05 11.34
CA GLU A 193 -8.99 18.74 12.07
C GLU A 193 -9.16 17.63 13.12
N LEU A 194 -10.26 17.61 13.88
CA LEU A 194 -10.50 16.56 14.89
C LEU A 194 -10.62 15.18 14.23
N ALA A 195 -11.42 15.05 13.19
CA ALA A 195 -11.59 13.79 12.47
C ALA A 195 -10.28 13.37 11.78
N ALA A 196 -9.57 14.31 11.17
CA ALA A 196 -8.27 14.05 10.55
C ALA A 196 -7.27 13.48 11.57
N SER A 197 -7.19 14.07 12.77
CA SER A 197 -6.32 13.61 13.85
C SER A 197 -6.72 12.23 14.39
N VAL A 198 -8.02 11.95 14.53
CA VAL A 198 -8.52 10.63 14.96
C VAL A 198 -8.14 9.55 13.94
N PHE A 199 -8.43 9.76 12.65
CA PHE A 199 -8.06 8.80 11.61
C PHE A 199 -6.55 8.67 11.43
N PHE A 200 -5.78 9.74 11.61
CA PHE A 200 -4.32 9.68 11.64
C PHE A 200 -3.80 8.85 12.83
N GLY A 201 -4.45 8.94 13.99
CA GLY A 201 -4.16 8.08 15.14
C GLY A 201 -4.42 6.61 14.85
N PHE A 202 -5.58 6.27 14.25
CA PHE A 202 -5.87 4.90 13.81
C PHE A 202 -4.88 4.39 12.77
N PHE A 203 -4.50 5.25 11.81
CA PHE A 203 -3.45 4.95 10.85
C PHE A 203 -2.13 4.59 11.54
N ALA A 204 -1.65 5.41 12.48
CA ALA A 204 -0.41 5.15 13.20
C ALA A 204 -0.46 3.84 14.02
N ILE A 205 -1.57 3.59 14.72
CA ILE A 205 -1.76 2.35 15.49
C ILE A 205 -1.77 1.14 14.54
N SER A 206 -2.56 1.19 13.46
CA SER A 206 -2.63 0.11 12.47
C SER A 206 -1.28 -0.15 11.81
N TRP A 207 -0.50 0.90 11.51
CA TRP A 207 0.85 0.77 10.96
C TRP A 207 1.77 -0.02 11.88
N LEU A 208 1.82 0.36 13.16
CA LEU A 208 2.63 -0.32 14.16
C LEU A 208 2.22 -1.78 14.30
N LEU A 209 0.93 -2.04 14.52
CA LEU A 209 0.43 -3.39 14.74
C LEU A 209 0.61 -4.28 13.50
N LEU A 210 0.19 -3.84 12.32
CA LEU A 210 0.15 -4.69 11.14
C LEU A 210 1.52 -4.82 10.47
N ARG A 211 2.25 -3.72 10.28
CA ARG A 211 3.50 -3.70 9.49
C ARG A 211 4.77 -3.88 10.32
N LEU A 212 4.75 -3.55 11.62
CA LEU A 212 5.93 -3.68 12.49
C LEU A 212 5.79 -4.78 13.55
N ILE A 213 4.59 -5.30 13.80
CA ILE A 213 4.39 -6.44 14.71
C ILE A 213 3.94 -7.69 13.92
N CYS A 214 2.73 -7.70 13.36
CA CYS A 214 2.20 -8.88 12.66
C CYS A 214 3.10 -9.30 11.47
N PHE A 215 3.52 -8.36 10.64
CA PHE A 215 4.36 -8.66 9.48
C PHE A 215 5.70 -9.34 9.84
N PRO A 216 6.60 -8.79 10.68
CA PRO A 216 7.85 -9.48 11.00
C PRO A 216 7.68 -10.72 11.88
N PHE A 217 6.85 -10.66 12.93
CA PHE A 217 6.81 -11.74 13.91
C PHE A 217 5.93 -12.92 13.48
N TRP A 218 4.99 -12.72 12.55
CA TRP A 218 4.10 -13.79 12.07
C TRP A 218 4.40 -14.14 10.62
N VAL A 219 4.40 -13.17 9.71
CA VAL A 219 4.61 -13.45 8.27
C VAL A 219 6.06 -13.80 7.97
N ILE A 220 7.03 -12.93 8.31
CA ILE A 220 8.45 -13.20 8.04
C ILE A 220 8.94 -14.42 8.82
N ARG A 221 8.47 -14.59 10.07
CA ARG A 221 8.74 -15.81 10.84
C ARG A 221 8.24 -17.05 10.11
N ALA A 222 6.99 -17.06 9.60
CA ALA A 222 6.45 -18.20 8.88
C ALA A 222 7.20 -18.46 7.56
N SER A 223 7.53 -17.41 6.79
CA SER A 223 8.32 -17.55 5.56
C SER A 223 9.77 -17.93 5.80
N SER A 224 10.29 -17.79 7.02
CA SER A 224 11.67 -18.15 7.37
C SER A 224 11.76 -19.54 7.99
N TYR A 225 10.83 -19.91 8.87
CA TYR A 225 10.89 -21.14 9.67
C TYR A 225 9.86 -22.17 9.19
N ASP A 226 8.56 -21.84 9.21
CA ASP A 226 7.48 -22.79 8.88
C ASP A 226 7.57 -23.30 7.43
N VAL A 227 8.17 -22.52 6.52
CA VAL A 227 8.40 -22.93 5.13
C VAL A 227 9.40 -24.08 4.99
N GLN A 228 10.37 -24.22 5.91
CA GLN A 228 11.44 -25.22 5.81
C GLN A 228 10.91 -26.64 5.98
N ASP A 229 9.79 -26.79 6.68
CA ASP A 229 9.10 -28.08 6.85
C ASP A 229 8.39 -28.55 5.57
N HIS A 230 8.20 -27.65 4.60
CA HIS A 230 7.43 -27.90 3.37
C HIS A 230 8.30 -27.89 2.11
N LEU A 231 9.46 -27.23 2.17
CA LEU A 231 10.37 -27.07 1.03
C LEU A 231 11.66 -27.85 1.25
N ASP A 232 12.04 -28.66 0.25
CA ASP A 232 13.34 -29.34 0.24
C ASP A 232 14.48 -28.37 -0.13
N LEU A 233 15.04 -27.71 0.89
CA LEU A 233 16.13 -26.74 0.74
C LEU A 233 17.48 -27.36 0.33
N SER A 234 17.56 -28.68 0.15
CA SER A 234 18.72 -29.32 -0.48
C SER A 234 18.82 -28.98 -1.97
N GLN A 235 17.67 -28.71 -2.61
CA GLN A 235 17.60 -28.38 -4.02
C GLN A 235 17.94 -26.91 -4.25
N SER A 236 18.94 -26.65 -5.10
CA SER A 236 19.45 -25.30 -5.38
C SER A 236 18.36 -24.33 -5.84
N TYR A 237 17.45 -24.79 -6.70
CA TYR A 237 16.32 -23.98 -7.19
C TYR A 237 15.38 -23.56 -6.04
N ILE A 238 14.92 -24.50 -5.22
CA ILE A 238 14.02 -24.25 -4.09
C ILE A 238 14.69 -23.36 -3.04
N LYS A 239 15.98 -23.59 -2.79
CA LYS A 239 16.79 -22.75 -1.92
C LYS A 239 16.87 -21.30 -2.42
N SER A 240 17.06 -21.10 -3.72
CA SER A 240 17.03 -19.77 -4.33
C SER A 240 15.66 -19.11 -4.14
N LEU A 241 14.57 -19.86 -4.34
CA LEU A 241 13.22 -19.33 -4.12
C LEU A 241 13.03 -18.81 -2.69
N TYR A 242 13.40 -19.63 -1.71
CA TYR A 242 13.36 -19.28 -0.30
C TYR A 242 14.09 -17.96 0.02
N TYR A 243 15.34 -17.80 -0.43
CA TYR A 243 16.12 -16.61 -0.12
C TYR A 243 15.60 -15.37 -0.85
N VAL A 244 15.25 -15.47 -2.13
CA VAL A 244 14.73 -14.33 -2.90
C VAL A 244 13.47 -13.77 -2.26
N PHE A 245 12.52 -14.64 -1.88
CA PHE A 245 11.29 -14.23 -1.25
C PHE A 245 11.53 -13.54 0.09
N ASN A 246 12.31 -14.16 0.98
CA ASN A 246 12.60 -13.59 2.30
C ASN A 246 13.40 -12.27 2.22
N THR A 247 14.35 -12.15 1.28
CA THR A 247 15.08 -10.89 1.07
C THR A 247 14.14 -9.76 0.65
N MET A 248 13.17 -10.02 -0.23
CA MET A 248 12.18 -9.01 -0.62
C MET A 248 11.27 -8.60 0.55
N LEU A 249 10.84 -9.55 1.38
CA LEU A 249 10.05 -9.24 2.58
C LEU A 249 10.84 -8.41 3.61
N LEU A 250 12.13 -8.72 3.81
CA LEU A 250 13.01 -7.93 4.67
C LEU A 250 13.24 -6.52 4.12
N MET A 251 13.41 -6.38 2.80
CA MET A 251 13.51 -5.05 2.17
C MET A 251 12.22 -4.24 2.37
N LEU A 252 11.06 -4.89 2.27
CA LEU A 252 9.77 -4.27 2.56
C LEU A 252 9.66 -3.81 4.02
N LEU A 253 10.14 -4.62 4.97
CA LEU A 253 10.21 -4.26 6.39
C LEU A 253 11.08 -3.02 6.62
N VAL A 254 12.24 -2.91 5.95
CA VAL A 254 13.10 -1.72 6.02
C VAL A 254 12.35 -0.46 5.60
N PHE A 255 11.56 -0.54 4.53
CA PHE A 255 10.72 0.59 4.11
C PHE A 255 9.66 0.93 5.16
N HIS A 256 9.05 -0.06 5.81
CA HIS A 256 8.07 0.21 6.87
C HIS A 256 8.68 0.90 8.09
N VAL A 257 9.90 0.52 8.46
CA VAL A 257 10.64 1.20 9.54
C VAL A 257 10.95 2.65 9.14
N TYR A 258 11.38 2.88 7.90
CA TYR A 258 11.61 4.23 7.38
C TYR A 258 10.36 5.12 7.50
N TRP A 259 9.21 4.66 7.00
CA TRP A 259 7.97 5.44 7.10
C TRP A 259 7.45 5.55 8.54
N TRP A 260 7.68 4.57 9.39
CA TRP A 260 7.33 4.67 10.81
C TRP A 260 8.06 5.82 11.50
N ILE A 261 9.34 6.02 11.18
CA ILE A 261 10.11 7.18 11.67
C ILE A 261 9.45 8.50 11.23
N LEU A 262 8.96 8.58 9.99
CA LEU A 262 8.24 9.76 9.50
C LEU A 262 6.90 9.97 10.22
N ILE A 263 6.16 8.90 10.50
CA ILE A 263 4.90 8.94 11.25
C ILE A 263 5.15 9.45 12.68
N CYS A 264 6.15 8.90 13.38
CA CYS A 264 6.55 9.34 14.72
C CYS A 264 7.01 10.81 14.74
N SER A 265 7.75 11.23 13.71
CA SER A 265 8.14 12.63 13.53
C SER A 265 6.90 13.54 13.41
N MET A 266 5.88 13.09 12.66
CA MET A 266 4.63 13.84 12.48
C MET A 266 3.87 13.94 13.79
N ILE A 267 3.72 12.84 14.52
CA ILE A 267 3.08 12.81 15.85
C ILE A 267 3.80 13.77 16.82
N THR A 268 5.13 13.70 16.88
CA THR A 268 5.92 14.58 17.76
C THR A 268 5.68 16.06 17.45
N ARG A 269 5.53 16.39 16.16
CA ARG A 269 5.21 17.75 15.72
C ARG A 269 3.78 18.17 16.05
N GLN A 270 2.80 17.26 15.93
CA GLN A 270 1.43 17.50 16.37
C GLN A 270 1.37 17.86 17.85
N LEU A 271 2.08 17.10 18.69
CA LEU A 271 2.12 17.30 20.13
C LEU A 271 2.76 18.66 20.49
N LYS A 272 3.87 19.02 19.82
CA LYS A 272 4.53 20.33 20.00
C LYS A 272 3.65 21.51 19.57
N ASN A 273 2.84 21.34 18.52
CA ASN A 273 1.99 22.39 17.96
C ASN A 273 0.57 22.46 18.57
N LYS A 274 0.37 21.89 19.78
CA LYS A 274 -0.94 21.80 20.46
C LYS A 274 -2.04 21.14 19.62
N GLY A 275 -1.70 20.11 18.85
CA GLY A 275 -2.66 19.32 18.07
C GLY A 275 -3.02 19.89 16.69
N LYS A 276 -2.33 20.93 16.21
CA LYS A 276 -2.52 21.43 14.83
C LYS A 276 -1.79 20.53 13.83
N VAL A 277 -2.55 19.93 12.90
CA VAL A 277 -2.00 19.11 11.82
C VAL A 277 -1.20 19.94 10.84
N GLY A 278 0.09 20.12 11.16
CA GLY A 278 1.03 20.83 10.29
C GLY A 278 1.26 20.11 8.95
N GLU A 279 1.68 20.88 7.94
CA GLU A 279 1.95 20.41 6.58
C GLU A 279 3.02 19.31 6.50
N ASP A 280 2.90 18.42 5.53
CA ASP A 280 3.78 17.27 5.24
C ASP A 280 5.28 17.53 5.51
N ILE A 281 5.92 16.71 6.36
CA ILE A 281 7.34 16.86 6.77
C ILE A 281 8.31 16.73 5.59
N ARG A 282 7.84 16.15 4.47
CA ARG A 282 8.63 15.99 3.26
C ARG A 282 9.13 17.32 2.69
N SER A 283 8.57 18.48 3.04
CA SER A 283 9.08 19.79 2.58
C SER A 283 10.28 20.32 3.39
N GLU A 284 10.43 19.99 4.67
CA GLU A 284 11.18 20.82 5.63
C GLU A 284 12.65 20.42 5.87
N ILE A 285 13.07 19.21 5.48
CA ILE A 285 14.47 18.74 5.69
C ILE A 285 15.49 19.68 5.01
N ASN A 286 15.09 20.43 3.97
CA ASN A 286 15.98 21.39 3.33
C ASN A 286 16.19 22.67 4.14
N ALA A 287 15.28 23.10 5.01
CA ALA A 287 15.54 24.31 5.79
C ALA A 287 16.73 24.12 6.73
N LYS A 288 16.85 22.93 7.33
CA LYS A 288 17.99 22.59 8.21
C LYS A 288 19.27 22.27 7.43
N THR A 289 19.18 21.62 6.27
CA THR A 289 20.36 21.34 5.44
C THR A 289 20.89 22.59 4.73
N PHE A 290 20.02 23.54 4.32
CA PHE A 290 20.45 24.82 3.76
C PHE A 290 21.01 25.74 4.84
N LEU A 291 20.40 25.79 6.05
CA LEU A 291 20.95 26.56 7.18
C LEU A 291 22.32 26.06 7.66
N PHE A 292 22.59 24.75 7.53
CA PHE A 292 23.91 24.19 7.87
C PHE A 292 24.93 24.47 6.75
N ALA A 293 24.51 24.41 5.48
CA ALA A 293 25.39 24.71 4.34
C ALA A 293 25.73 26.20 4.18
N THR A 294 24.90 27.12 4.70
CA THR A 294 25.20 28.56 4.73
C THR A 294 25.97 29.00 5.97
N ALA A 295 26.00 28.18 7.03
CA ALA A 295 26.78 28.45 8.24
C ALA A 295 28.26 28.06 8.06
N ASP A 296 28.55 27.06 7.22
CA ASP A 296 29.93 26.64 6.89
C ASP A 296 30.61 27.57 5.84
N SER A 297 29.90 28.58 5.31
CA SER A 297 30.45 29.52 4.30
C SER A 297 30.72 30.93 4.83
N GLU A 298 30.57 31.19 6.13
CA GLU A 298 30.84 32.50 6.75
C GLU A 298 32.12 32.53 7.62
N ASP A 299 32.87 31.42 7.70
CA ASP A 299 34.13 31.31 8.48
C ASP A 299 35.40 31.10 7.61
N GLU A 300 35.30 31.30 6.28
CA GLU A 300 36.48 31.41 5.39
C GLU A 300 36.48 32.76 4.67
N ASP A 301 36.86 33.83 5.37
CA ASP A 301 37.65 34.99 4.90
C ASP A 301 38.08 35.89 6.06
#